data_AF-A0A7J6TXI5-F1
#
_entry.id   AF-A0A7J6TXI5-F1
#
_cell.length_a   1.000
_cell.length_b   1.000
_cell.length_c   1.000
_cell.angle_alpha   90.00
_cell.angle_beta   90.00
_cell.angle_gamma   90.00
#
_symmetry.space_group_name_H-M   'P 1'
#
loop_
_entity.id
_entity.type
_entity.pdbx_description
1 polymer ?
#
loop_
_entity_poly.entity_id
_entity_poly.type
_entity_poly.pdbx_seq_one_letter_code
_entity_poly.pdbx_strand_id
1 'polypeptide(L)'
;MSSDPEEIPSNPSQDWLIKNGGVLLVLEFPVGSYFGIDKHVWQVGPRFMGVHLIPYGVHYVFYSEEEMSPRTGFFVVSLRSESASNPS
;
A
#
# COMPACT_ATOMS: atom_id res chain seq x y z
N MET A 1 32.28 8.43 5.59
CA MET A 1 31.34 9.25 4.81
C MET A 1 29.96 8.73 5.14
N SER A 2 29.24 9.38 6.05
CA SER A 2 27.84 9.05 6.31
C SER A 2 27.07 9.39 5.04
N SER A 3 26.55 8.38 4.36
CA SER A 3 25.55 8.59 3.31
C SER A 3 24.36 9.28 3.97
N ASP A 4 24.09 10.53 3.57
CA ASP A 4 22.84 11.18 3.90
C ASP A 4 21.68 10.21 3.57
N PRO A 5 20.62 10.16 4.38
CA PRO A 5 19.50 9.28 4.08
C PRO A 5 18.97 9.66 2.70
N GLU A 6 19.04 8.70 1.77
CA GLU A 6 18.55 8.86 0.41
C GLU A 6 17.15 9.48 0.47
N GLU A 7 17.02 10.71 -0.06
CA GLU A 7 15.82 11.54 0.06
C GLU A 7 14.64 10.83 -0.61
N ILE A 8 13.48 10.81 0.04
CA ILE A 8 12.28 10.21 -0.55
C ILE A 8 11.88 11.05 -1.75
N PRO A 9 11.90 10.51 -2.98
CA PRO A 9 11.57 11.28 -4.16
C PRO A 9 10.10 11.72 -4.09
N SER A 10 9.83 12.96 -4.47
CA SER A 10 8.46 13.51 -4.50
C SER A 10 7.53 12.78 -5.49
N ASN A 11 8.11 12.19 -6.55
CA ASN A 11 7.42 11.33 -7.50
C ASN A 11 8.27 10.07 -7.77
N PRO A 12 8.17 9.03 -6.93
CA PRO A 12 8.98 7.83 -7.07
C PRO A 12 8.66 7.09 -8.37
N SER A 13 9.69 6.59 -9.04
CA SER A 13 9.49 5.69 -10.18
C SER A 13 8.94 4.33 -9.72
N GLN A 14 8.36 3.58 -10.66
CA GLN A 14 7.89 2.22 -10.38
C GLN A 14 9.02 1.32 -9.86
N ASP A 15 10.20 1.37 -10.47
CA ASP A 15 11.37 0.59 -10.05
C ASP A 15 11.82 0.94 -8.63
N TRP A 16 11.70 2.21 -8.25
CA TRP A 16 11.99 2.64 -6.88
C TRP A 16 10.95 2.09 -5.90
N LEU A 17 9.65 2.13 -6.25
CA LEU A 17 8.56 1.60 -5.42
C LEU A 17 8.58 0.07 -5.29
N ILE A 18 9.08 -0.67 -6.29
CA ILE A 18 9.27 -2.12 -6.17
C ILE A 18 10.23 -2.45 -5.02
N LYS A 19 11.25 -1.62 -4.81
CA LYS A 19 12.29 -1.83 -3.79
C LYS A 19 11.93 -1.23 -2.43
N ASN A 20 11.29 -0.07 -2.43
CA ASN A 20 11.11 0.74 -1.23
C ASN A 20 9.64 0.91 -0.82
N GLY A 21 8.70 0.70 -1.72
CA GLY A 21 7.28 0.90 -1.47
C GLY A 21 6.69 -0.16 -0.51
N GLY A 22 5.62 0.23 0.16
CA GLY A 22 4.84 -0.65 1.00
C GLY A 22 4.06 -1.69 0.20
N VAL A 23 3.78 -2.80 0.87
CA VAL A 23 2.91 -3.87 0.40
C VAL A 23 1.82 -4.06 1.45
N LEU A 24 0.56 -3.99 1.02
CA LEU A 24 -0.60 -4.30 1.84
C LEU A 24 -1.14 -5.66 1.39
N LEU A 25 -1.00 -6.68 2.22
CA LEU A 25 -1.62 -7.97 1.99
C LEU A 25 -3.06 -7.96 2.48
N VAL A 26 -3.98 -8.42 1.63
CA VAL A 26 -5.40 -8.52 1.93
C VAL A 26 -5.81 -9.97 1.69
N LEU A 27 -5.83 -10.74 2.78
CA LEU A 27 -6.03 -12.18 2.73
C LEU A 27 -7.52 -12.52 2.86
N GLU A 28 -7.95 -13.56 2.15
CA GLU A 28 -9.33 -14.08 2.21
C GLU A 28 -10.41 -13.03 1.90
N PHE A 29 -10.09 -12.05 1.06
CA PHE A 29 -11.02 -11.00 0.69
C PHE A 29 -12.13 -11.56 -0.23
N PRO A 30 -13.42 -11.23 0.00
CA PRO A 30 -14.52 -11.82 -0.77
C PRO A 30 -14.44 -11.47 -2.26
N VAL A 31 -14.48 -12.49 -3.13
CA VAL A 31 -14.47 -12.31 -4.58
C VAL A 31 -15.72 -11.55 -5.03
N GLY A 32 -15.55 -10.59 -5.93
CA GLY A 32 -16.64 -9.75 -6.43
C GLY A 32 -16.90 -8.48 -5.60
N SER A 33 -16.36 -8.38 -4.39
CA SER A 33 -16.35 -7.14 -3.61
C SER A 33 -15.39 -6.09 -4.19
N TYR A 34 -15.54 -4.86 -3.74
CA TYR A 34 -14.73 -3.73 -4.21
C TYR A 34 -13.70 -3.35 -3.15
N PHE A 35 -12.44 -3.30 -3.57
CA PHE A 35 -11.32 -2.83 -2.75
C PHE A 35 -10.74 -1.56 -3.36
N GLY A 36 -10.39 -0.58 -2.52
CA GLY A 36 -9.80 0.67 -2.97
C GLY A 36 -8.75 1.22 -2.02
N ILE A 37 -7.84 1.99 -2.62
CA ILE A 37 -6.82 2.76 -1.93
C ILE A 37 -6.71 4.13 -2.58
N ASP A 38 -6.85 5.18 -1.77
CA ASP A 38 -6.91 6.58 -2.18
C ASP A 38 -7.93 6.86 -3.29
N LYS A 39 -7.49 6.98 -4.53
CA LYS A 39 -8.33 7.27 -5.71
C LYS A 39 -8.59 6.03 -6.58
N HIS A 40 -7.96 4.91 -6.27
CA HIS A 40 -8.09 3.69 -7.05
C HIS A 40 -9.09 2.75 -6.41
N VAL A 41 -9.90 2.10 -7.24
CA VAL A 41 -10.89 1.11 -6.83
C VAL A 41 -10.95 0.00 -7.87
N TRP A 42 -11.06 -1.23 -7.41
CA TRP A 42 -11.17 -2.41 -8.26
C TRP A 42 -12.18 -3.38 -7.69
N GLN A 43 -12.93 -4.04 -8.57
CA GLN A 43 -13.61 -5.26 -8.21
C GLN A 43 -12.58 -6.39 -8.09
N VAL A 44 -12.56 -7.09 -6.97
CA VAL A 44 -11.53 -8.11 -6.68
C VAL A 44 -11.87 -9.45 -7.33
N GLY A 45 -10.83 -10.09 -7.88
CA GLY A 45 -10.92 -11.43 -8.45
C GLY A 45 -10.45 -12.53 -7.48
N PRO A 46 -10.55 -13.81 -7.88
CA PRO A 46 -10.23 -14.96 -7.02
C PRO A 46 -8.75 -15.11 -6.63
N ARG A 47 -7.85 -14.32 -7.22
CA ARG A 47 -6.41 -14.32 -6.91
C ARG A 47 -5.93 -12.98 -6.35
N PHE A 48 -6.86 -12.14 -5.90
CA PHE A 48 -6.49 -10.89 -5.25
C PHE A 48 -5.78 -11.18 -3.92
N MET A 49 -4.60 -10.59 -3.75
CA MET A 49 -3.77 -10.75 -2.55
C MET A 49 -3.42 -9.41 -1.89
N GLY A 50 -3.97 -8.31 -2.41
CA GLY A 50 -3.69 -6.95 -1.94
C GLY A 50 -3.01 -6.05 -2.97
N VAL A 51 -2.30 -5.03 -2.49
CA VAL A 51 -1.70 -3.95 -3.30
C VAL A 51 -0.23 -3.78 -2.94
N HIS A 52 0.60 -3.60 -3.97
CA HIS A 52 2.01 -3.25 -3.84
C HIS A 52 2.28 -1.88 -4.48
N LEU A 53 3.50 -1.36 -4.33
CA LEU A 53 3.90 -0.01 -4.79
C LEU A 53 3.23 1.13 -4.03
N ILE A 54 2.90 0.92 -2.75
CA ILE A 54 2.34 1.99 -1.92
C ILE A 54 3.48 2.94 -1.54
N PRO A 55 3.46 4.23 -1.95
CA PRO A 55 4.49 5.19 -1.55
C PRO A 55 4.56 5.35 -0.02
N TYR A 56 5.61 5.99 0.48
CA TYR A 56 5.62 6.38 1.88
C TYR A 56 4.62 7.51 2.14
N GLY A 57 3.96 7.46 3.29
CA GLY A 57 2.95 8.44 3.68
C GLY A 57 1.65 7.82 4.17
N VAL A 58 0.63 8.67 4.29
CA VAL A 58 -0.71 8.29 4.73
C VAL A 58 -1.55 7.91 3.51
N HIS A 59 -2.19 6.75 3.57
CA HIS A 59 -3.11 6.26 2.55
C HIS A 59 -4.45 5.88 3.19
N TYR A 60 -5.53 6.11 2.45
CA TYR A 60 -6.87 5.69 2.89
C TYR A 60 -7.28 4.41 2.15
N VAL A 61 -7.44 3.33 2.91
CA VAL A 61 -7.91 2.05 2.39
C VAL A 61 -9.41 1.95 2.66
N PHE A 62 -10.17 1.52 1.66
CA PHE A 62 -11.61 1.33 1.78
C PHE A 62 -12.09 0.12 1.00
N TYR A 63 -13.24 -0.40 1.40
CA TYR A 63 -13.89 -1.51 0.76
C TYR A 63 -15.41 -1.40 0.81
N SER A 64 -16.07 -2.13 -0.07
CA SER A 64 -17.52 -2.24 -0.14
C SER A 64 -17.94 -3.58 -0.75
N GLU A 65 -19.13 -4.07 -0.40
CA GLU A 65 -19.65 -5.32 -0.96
C GLU A 65 -20.01 -5.17 -2.44
N GLU A 66 -20.62 -4.02 -2.80
CA GLU A 66 -21.01 -3.66 -4.16
C GLU A 66 -20.44 -2.29 -4.55
N GLU A 67 -20.51 -1.92 -5.82
CA GLU A 67 -19.93 -0.67 -6.34
C GLU A 67 -20.53 0.58 -5.68
N MET A 68 -21.83 0.52 -5.42
CA MET A 68 -22.64 1.63 -4.90
C MET A 68 -23.10 1.41 -3.45
N SER A 69 -22.58 0.38 -2.76
CA SER A 69 -22.89 0.18 -1.34
C SER A 69 -22.04 1.12 -0.47
N PRO A 70 -22.45 1.36 0.79
CA PRO A 70 -21.63 2.11 1.74
C PRO A 70 -20.20 1.58 1.80
N ARG A 71 -19.23 2.48 1.90
CA ARG A 71 -17.80 2.15 1.98
C ARG A 71 -17.35 2.22 3.44
N THR A 72 -16.65 1.18 3.88
CA THR A 72 -15.94 1.17 5.17
C THR A 72 -14.45 1.25 4.89
N GLY A 73 -13.69 1.92 5.75
CA GLY A 73 -12.26 2.11 5.52
C GLY A 73 -11.50 2.56 6.75
N PHE A 74 -10.18 2.65 6.59
CA PHE A 74 -9.24 3.03 7.62
C PHE A 74 -8.00 3.68 6.98
N PHE A 75 -7.30 4.49 7.78
CA PHE A 75 -6.02 5.06 7.36
C PHE A 75 -4.88 4.10 7.69
N VAL A 76 -3.92 3.98 6.76
CA VAL A 76 -2.65 3.28 6.96
C VAL A 76 -1.50 4.26 6.74
N VAL A 77 -0.41 4.07 7.48
CA VAL A 77 0.82 4.86 7.31
C VAL A 77 1.92 3.92 6.82
N SER A 78 2.36 4.13 5.58
CA SER A 78 3.51 3.44 4.99
C SER A 78 4.77 4.19 5.40
N LEU A 79 5.58 3.58 6.27
CA LEU A 79 6.82 4.16 6.78
C LEU A 79 8.03 3.50 6.14
N ARG A 80 9.12 4.26 6.05
CA ARG A 80 10.43 3.70 5.73
C ARG A 80 10.84 2.75 6.85
N SER A 81 11.14 1.51 6.52
CA SER A 81 11.80 0.61 7.45
C SER A 81 13.16 1.21 7.79
N GLU A 82 13.41 1.52 9.07
CA GLU A 82 14.79 1.65 9.51
C GLU A 82 15.43 0.28 9.33
N SER A 83 16.63 0.25 8.73
CA SER A 83 17.45 -0.96 8.78
C SER A 83 17.71 -1.21 10.26
N ALA A 84 17.19 -2.33 10.80
CA ALA A 84 17.62 -2.80 12.10
C ALA A 84 19.15 -2.88 12.05
N SER A 85 19.82 -1.97 12.76
CA SER A 85 21.25 -2.13 13.00
C SER A 85 21.37 -3.45 13.74
N ASN A 86 22.01 -4.42 13.09
CA ASN A 86 22.26 -5.70 13.72
C ASN A 86 23.08 -5.41 14.99
N PRO A 87 22.59 -5.71 16.21
CA PRO A 87 23.37 -5.44 17.40
C PRO A 87 24.63 -6.31 17.32
N SER A 88 25.79 -5.63 17.36
CA SER A 88 27.13 -6.22 17.40
C SER A 88 27.33 -7.11 18.62
#